data_AF-A0A3D3XTT2-F1
#
_entry.id   AF-A0A3D3XTT2-F1
#
_cell.length_a   1.000
_cell.length_b   1.000
_cell.length_c   1.000
_cell.angle_alpha   90.00
_cell.angle_beta   90.00
_cell.angle_gamma   90.00
#
_symmetry.space_group_name_H-M   'P 1'
#
loop_
_entity.id
_entity.type
_entity.pdbx_description
1 polymer ?
#
loop_
_entity_poly.entity_id
_entity_poly.type
_entity_poly.pdbx_seq_one_letter_code
_entity_poly.pdbx_strand_id
1 'polypeptide(L)'
;MENCFIFKLLHGKLLPMRITAILKLVTVSGLFSLLLFIPSCTSNNIEDKYGPGSACDTSAVTFSQDIESIIAQNCEMCHNNNSASGGLNLAGYENTQACALNGALMDRVERPMSDPLSMPPAGPLSDCDQKKLMAWINEGAPNN
;
A
#
# COMPACT_ATOMS: atom_id res chain seq x y z
N MET A 1 -23.34 -30.49 0.62
CA MET A 1 -24.75 -30.89 0.77
C MET A 1 -25.48 -30.28 -0.40
N GLU A 2 -26.19 -31.12 -1.17
CA GLU A 2 -27.15 -30.76 -2.22
C GLU A 2 -26.52 -30.03 -3.45
N ASN A 3 -26.60 -30.45 -4.72
CA ASN A 3 -27.44 -31.43 -5.39
C ASN A 3 -26.82 -31.83 -6.73
N CYS A 4 -26.89 -33.14 -7.02
CA CYS A 4 -26.64 -33.75 -8.32
C CYS A 4 -27.99 -34.20 -8.89
N PHE A 5 -28.42 -33.63 -10.03
CA PHE A 5 -29.53 -34.11 -10.88
C PHE A 5 -29.27 -33.58 -12.30
N ILE A 6 -29.57 -34.22 -13.42
CA ILE A 6 -29.92 -35.59 -13.83
C ILE A 6 -29.79 -35.58 -15.39
N PHE A 7 -29.32 -36.69 -15.96
CA PHE A 7 -29.55 -37.23 -17.31
C PHE A 7 -29.93 -36.31 -18.51
N LYS A 8 -29.19 -36.49 -19.62
CA LYS A 8 -29.79 -37.09 -20.83
C LYS A 8 -28.75 -37.73 -21.76
N LEU A 9 -29.05 -38.97 -22.14
CA LEU A 9 -28.34 -39.86 -23.05
C LEU A 9 -28.65 -39.55 -24.53
N LEU A 10 -27.75 -40.05 -25.38
CA LEU A 10 -27.96 -40.75 -26.68
C LEU A 10 -27.50 -40.11 -28.00
N HIS A 11 -26.94 -41.04 -28.80
CA HIS A 11 -26.62 -41.04 -30.24
C HIS A 11 -25.26 -40.41 -30.59
N GLY A 12 -24.22 -41.13 -31.04
CA GLY A 12 -24.16 -42.37 -31.79
C GLY A 12 -23.39 -42.09 -33.08
N LYS A 13 -22.22 -42.73 -33.26
CA LYS A 13 -21.60 -43.19 -34.52
C LYS A 13 -20.13 -43.56 -34.29
N LEU A 14 -19.87 -44.86 -34.30
CA LEU A 14 -18.58 -45.49 -34.57
C LEU A 14 -18.40 -45.64 -36.07
N LEU A 15 -17.22 -45.32 -36.62
CA LEU A 15 -16.68 -45.80 -37.91
C LEU A 15 -15.14 -45.48 -37.94
N PRO A 16 -14.31 -46.14 -38.77
CA PRO A 16 -13.27 -47.04 -38.27
C PRO A 16 -11.85 -46.73 -38.79
N MET A 17 -10.86 -47.49 -38.28
CA MET A 17 -9.64 -47.96 -38.98
C MET A 17 -8.65 -46.85 -39.43
N ARG A 18 -7.37 -46.83 -39.02
CA ARG A 18 -6.38 -47.84 -39.39
C ARG A 18 -5.24 -47.98 -38.38
N ILE A 19 -5.00 -49.24 -38.04
CA ILE A 19 -3.83 -49.77 -37.36
C ILE A 19 -2.69 -49.79 -38.38
N THR A 20 -1.55 -49.16 -38.10
CA THR A 20 -0.28 -49.56 -38.72
C THR A 20 0.83 -49.41 -37.70
N ALA A 21 1.30 -50.56 -37.25
CA ALA A 21 2.37 -50.74 -36.29
C ALA A 21 3.74 -50.52 -36.95
N ILE A 22 4.66 -49.92 -36.20
CA ILE A 22 6.12 -50.07 -36.28
C ILE A 22 6.66 -49.46 -34.98
N LEU A 23 6.66 -50.14 -33.83
CA LEU A 23 7.57 -51.23 -33.47
C LEU A 23 8.91 -51.18 -34.22
N LYS A 24 9.89 -50.49 -33.62
CA LYS A 24 11.19 -51.10 -33.24
C LYS A 24 12.07 -50.11 -32.46
N LEU A 25 12.42 -50.54 -31.25
CA LEU A 25 13.71 -50.38 -30.57
C LEU A 25 14.32 -48.97 -30.51
N VAL A 26 14.24 -48.32 -29.35
CA VAL A 26 15.45 -48.09 -28.53
C VAL A 26 15.05 -48.20 -27.07
N THR A 27 15.44 -49.32 -26.46
CA THR A 27 15.45 -49.53 -25.02
C THR A 27 16.61 -48.75 -24.41
N VAL A 28 16.34 -47.73 -23.59
CA VAL A 28 17.21 -47.43 -22.44
C VAL A 28 16.33 -47.14 -21.23
N SER A 29 16.50 -48.02 -20.26
CA SER A 29 16.00 -48.04 -18.90
C SER A 29 15.92 -46.66 -18.22
N GLY A 30 14.76 -46.39 -17.63
CA GLY A 30 14.64 -45.98 -16.23
C GLY A 30 15.28 -44.67 -15.76
N LEU A 31 14.40 -43.74 -15.36
CA LEU A 31 14.59 -42.88 -14.19
C LEU A 31 15.61 -41.73 -14.32
N PHE A 32 15.40 -40.78 -15.24
CA PHE A 32 16.03 -39.46 -15.14
C PHE A 32 15.19 -38.37 -15.84
N SER A 33 14.95 -37.30 -15.10
CA SER A 33 14.47 -35.99 -15.58
C SER A 33 13.02 -35.85 -16.06
N LEU A 34 12.12 -35.80 -15.07
CA LEU A 34 10.80 -35.15 -15.14
C LEU A 34 10.87 -33.62 -14.90
N LEU A 35 12.03 -32.98 -15.08
CA LEU A 35 12.17 -31.54 -14.83
C LEU A 35 12.65 -30.82 -16.09
N LEU A 36 11.76 -29.96 -16.61
CA LEU A 36 11.98 -28.55 -16.97
C LEU A 36 11.05 -28.13 -18.12
N PHE A 37 9.75 -28.01 -17.83
CA PHE A 37 8.92 -27.03 -18.50
C PHE A 37 8.86 -25.80 -17.59
N ILE A 38 9.64 -24.76 -17.90
CA ILE A 38 9.47 -23.44 -17.31
C ILE A 38 8.53 -22.63 -18.22
N PRO A 39 7.27 -22.37 -17.84
CA PRO A 39 6.54 -21.27 -18.44
C PRO A 39 7.13 -19.97 -17.90
N SER A 40 7.84 -19.23 -18.76
CA SER A 40 8.20 -17.84 -18.51
C SER A 40 6.93 -16.99 -18.60
N CYS A 41 6.32 -16.74 -17.44
CA CYS A 41 5.28 -15.74 -17.31
C CYS A 41 5.94 -14.44 -16.85
N THR A 42 6.12 -13.47 -17.76
CA THR A 42 6.39 -12.09 -17.35
C THR A 42 5.05 -11.51 -16.93
N SER A 43 4.85 -11.34 -15.63
CA SER A 43 3.68 -10.64 -15.10
C SER A 43 3.88 -9.15 -15.31
N ASN A 44 3.37 -8.63 -16.42
CA ASN A 44 3.20 -7.19 -16.59
C ASN A 44 1.88 -6.79 -15.93
N ASN A 45 1.83 -6.91 -14.60
CA ASN A 45 0.66 -6.49 -13.84
C ASN A 45 0.83 -5.02 -13.48
N ILE A 46 -0.08 -4.17 -13.99
CA ILE A 46 -0.26 -2.78 -13.53
C ILE A 46 -0.54 -2.72 -12.01
N GLU A 47 -0.95 -3.84 -11.41
CA GLU A 47 -1.12 -4.02 -9.97
C GLU A 47 0.21 -4.04 -9.19
N ASP A 48 1.35 -4.37 -9.81
CA ASP A 48 2.67 -4.20 -9.16
C ASP A 48 3.13 -2.74 -9.14
N LYS A 49 2.52 -1.86 -9.97
CA LYS A 49 2.74 -0.41 -9.88
C LYS A 49 1.81 0.27 -8.87
N TYR A 50 0.72 -0.39 -8.46
CA TYR A 50 -0.27 0.13 -7.52
C TYR A 50 -0.61 -0.95 -6.49
N GLY A 51 0.42 -1.45 -5.81
CA GLY A 51 0.32 -2.46 -4.76
C GLY A 51 -0.71 -2.07 -3.66
N PRO A 52 -1.08 -3.02 -2.78
CA PRO A 52 -2.09 -2.79 -1.74
C PRO A 52 -1.72 -1.50 -1.02
N GLY A 53 -2.65 -0.53 -1.01
CA GLY A 53 -2.40 0.87 -0.63
C GLY A 53 -1.24 0.98 0.35
N SER A 54 -0.13 1.54 -0.14
CA SER A 54 1.19 1.58 0.52
C SER A 54 1.04 1.53 2.03
N ALA A 55 1.39 0.37 2.62
CA ALA A 55 1.33 0.18 4.06
C ALA A 55 2.03 1.37 4.71
N CYS A 56 1.32 2.09 5.57
CA CYS A 56 1.89 3.25 6.24
C CYS A 56 2.97 2.77 7.22
N ASP A 57 4.23 2.94 6.86
CA ASP A 57 5.34 2.64 7.74
C ASP A 57 5.49 3.76 8.77
N THR A 58 5.43 3.37 10.04
CA THR A 58 5.60 4.24 11.21
C THR A 58 6.73 3.77 12.11
N SER A 59 7.51 2.78 11.68
CA SER A 59 8.56 2.16 12.49
C SER A 59 9.86 2.96 12.57
N ALA A 60 10.07 3.89 11.63
CA ALA A 60 11.29 4.70 11.51
C ALA A 60 10.96 6.12 11.02
N VAL A 61 9.99 6.77 11.65
CA VAL A 61 9.59 8.14 11.30
C VAL A 61 10.67 9.11 11.76
N THR A 62 11.12 9.98 10.85
CA THR A 62 12.13 11.00 11.18
C THR A 62 11.62 12.40 10.87
N PHE A 63 12.16 13.41 11.57
CA PHE A 63 11.79 14.78 11.28
C PHE A 63 12.17 15.14 9.84
N SER A 64 13.42 14.88 9.45
CA SER A 64 13.98 15.31 8.17
C SER A 64 13.39 14.61 6.93
N GLN A 65 12.94 13.35 7.06
CA GLN A 65 12.37 12.62 5.91
C GLN A 65 10.85 12.69 5.84
N ASP A 66 10.17 12.72 6.98
CA ASP A 66 8.71 12.55 7.03
C ASP A 66 8.02 13.84 7.48
N ILE A 67 8.35 14.31 8.68
CA ILE A 67 7.55 15.34 9.37
C ILE A 67 7.73 16.70 8.71
N GLU A 68 8.95 17.09 8.36
CA GLU A 68 9.23 18.35 7.68
C GLU A 68 8.40 18.47 6.40
N SER A 69 8.35 17.39 5.61
CA SER A 69 7.57 17.34 4.38
C SER A 69 6.05 17.43 4.64
N ILE A 70 5.53 16.77 5.67
CA ILE A 70 4.11 16.86 6.05
C ILE A 70 3.75 18.29 6.47
N ILE A 71 4.57 18.92 7.30
CA ILE A 71 4.34 20.28 7.81
C ILE A 71 4.46 21.31 6.69
N ALA A 72 5.50 21.21 5.86
CA ALA A 72 5.70 22.11 4.73
C ALA A 72 4.52 22.08 3.73
N GLN A 73 4.01 20.90 3.43
CA GLN A 73 2.94 20.74 2.44
C GLN A 73 1.56 21.14 2.96
N ASN A 74 1.27 20.88 4.24
CA ASN A 74 -0.10 20.98 4.75
C ASN A 74 -0.32 22.14 5.72
N CYS A 75 0.73 22.72 6.29
CA CYS A 75 0.62 23.68 7.38
C CYS A 75 1.30 25.01 7.05
N GLU A 76 2.50 24.96 6.46
CA GLU A 76 3.32 26.15 6.27
C GLU A 76 2.76 27.14 5.25
N MET A 77 1.74 26.82 4.44
CA MET A 77 1.09 27.84 3.61
C MET A 77 0.55 29.02 4.45
N CYS A 78 0.05 28.73 5.65
CA CYS A 78 -0.58 29.70 6.55
C CYS A 78 0.09 29.84 7.92
N HIS A 79 1.04 28.95 8.25
CA HIS A 79 1.74 28.90 9.54
C HIS A 79 3.27 28.91 9.34
N ASN A 80 3.79 29.99 8.77
CA ASN A 80 5.22 30.20 8.52
C ASN A 80 5.69 31.57 9.03
N ASN A 81 6.98 31.87 8.88
CA ASN A 81 7.61 33.13 9.30
C ASN A 81 6.99 34.40 8.67
N ASN A 82 6.50 34.30 7.43
CA ASN A 82 5.91 35.41 6.66
C ASN A 82 4.39 35.49 6.81
N SER A 83 3.73 34.38 7.14
CA SER A 83 2.29 34.26 7.31
C SER A 83 2.00 33.37 8.52
N ALA A 84 1.80 33.98 9.68
CA ALA A 84 1.56 33.30 10.95
C ALA A 84 0.09 33.40 11.36
N SER A 85 -0.79 32.76 10.59
CA SER A 85 -2.23 32.75 10.87
C SER A 85 -2.49 32.20 12.28
N GLY A 86 -3.37 32.85 13.03
CA GLY A 86 -3.62 32.48 14.43
C GLY A 86 -2.41 32.67 15.36
N GLY A 87 -1.38 33.43 14.94
CA GLY A 87 -0.17 33.67 15.73
C GLY A 87 0.76 32.46 15.82
N LEU A 88 0.56 31.46 14.97
CA LEU A 88 1.34 30.23 14.96
C LEU A 88 2.29 30.19 13.76
N ASN A 89 3.55 29.88 14.04
CA ASN A 89 4.57 29.56 13.05
C ASN A 89 5.02 28.12 13.27
N LEU A 90 5.07 27.34 12.19
CA LEU A 90 5.52 25.95 12.19
C LEU A 90 6.77 25.74 11.33
N ALA A 91 7.32 26.81 10.75
CA ALA A 91 8.54 26.70 9.95
C ALA A 91 9.72 26.22 10.79
N GLY A 92 10.29 25.09 10.42
CA GLY A 92 11.46 24.49 11.06
C GLY A 92 11.14 23.61 12.27
N TYR A 93 12.17 22.86 12.69
CA TYR A 93 12.09 21.83 13.71
C TYR A 93 11.62 22.37 15.07
N GLU A 94 12.25 23.42 15.59
CA GLU A 94 12.01 23.89 16.96
C GLU A 94 10.55 24.33 17.15
N ASN A 95 10.00 25.02 16.15
CA ASN A 95 8.62 25.50 16.16
C ASN A 95 7.62 24.33 16.03
N THR A 96 7.88 23.41 15.11
CA THR A 96 7.06 22.20 14.94
C THR A 96 7.05 21.36 16.21
N GLN A 97 8.22 21.08 16.79
CA GLN A 97 8.37 20.31 18.02
C GLN A 97 7.60 20.96 19.18
N ALA A 98 7.75 22.27 19.37
CA ALA A 98 7.07 22.97 20.45
C ALA A 98 5.53 22.84 20.35
N CYS A 99 4.98 23.00 19.14
CA CYS A 99 3.55 22.83 18.86
C CYS A 99 3.08 21.37 19.02
N ALA A 100 3.94 20.42 18.67
CA ALA A 100 3.62 19.00 18.75
C ALA A 100 3.60 18.53 20.22
N LEU A 101 4.63 18.87 20.99
CA LEU A 101 4.78 18.44 22.39
C LEU A 101 3.85 19.16 23.37
N ASN A 102 3.38 20.37 23.03
CA ASN A 102 2.34 21.03 23.82
C ASN A 102 0.91 20.53 23.49
N GLY A 103 0.78 19.61 22.53
CA GLY A 103 -0.47 18.98 22.12
C GLY A 103 -1.32 19.78 21.12
N ALA A 104 -0.96 21.03 20.81
CA ALA A 104 -1.75 21.87 19.94
C ALA A 104 -1.81 21.34 18.50
N LEU A 105 -0.76 20.68 18.01
CA LEU A 105 -0.73 20.15 16.65
C LEU A 105 -1.84 19.10 16.43
N MET A 106 -1.87 18.03 17.24
CA MET A 106 -2.86 16.97 17.09
C MET A 106 -4.27 17.41 17.51
N ASP A 107 -4.41 18.32 18.49
CA ASP A 107 -5.70 18.91 18.85
C ASP A 107 -6.41 19.58 17.66
N ARG A 108 -5.66 20.14 16.69
CA ARG A 108 -6.26 20.73 15.49
C ARG A 108 -6.40 19.76 14.33
N VAL A 109 -5.46 18.84 14.18
CA VAL A 109 -5.44 17.83 13.11
C VAL A 109 -6.58 16.81 13.25
N GLU A 110 -6.92 16.42 14.48
CA GLU A 110 -7.92 15.37 14.73
C GLU A 110 -9.37 15.89 14.82
N ARG A 111 -9.56 17.21 14.72
CA ARG A 111 -10.90 17.81 14.78
C ARG A 111 -11.75 17.38 13.59
N PRO A 112 -13.07 17.23 13.78
CA PRO A 112 -13.97 17.00 12.67
C PRO A 112 -13.98 18.22 11.75
N MET A 113 -14.12 18.01 10.44
CA MET A 113 -14.15 19.09 9.43
C MET A 113 -15.29 20.11 9.65
N SER A 114 -16.31 19.76 10.44
CA SER A 114 -17.37 20.69 10.86
C SER A 114 -16.92 21.70 11.91
N ASP A 115 -15.79 21.47 12.59
CA ASP A 115 -15.23 22.38 13.58
C ASP A 115 -14.45 23.50 12.86
N PRO A 116 -14.76 24.78 13.12
CA PRO A 116 -14.05 25.91 12.49
C PRO A 116 -12.56 25.99 12.86
N LEU A 117 -12.11 25.27 13.90
CA LEU A 117 -10.71 25.19 14.31
C LEU A 117 -9.98 23.97 13.72
N SER A 118 -10.65 23.14 12.92
CA SER A 118 -10.06 22.02 12.21
C SER A 118 -8.95 22.49 11.26
N MET A 119 -7.82 21.78 11.26
CA MET A 119 -6.70 22.04 10.36
C MET A 119 -6.24 20.75 9.68
N PRO A 120 -5.86 20.78 8.39
CA PRO A 120 -5.93 21.93 7.48
C PRO A 120 -7.37 22.32 7.06
N PRO A 121 -7.61 23.58 6.64
CA PRO A 121 -8.95 24.02 6.20
C PRO A 121 -9.43 23.35 4.91
N ALA A 122 -8.51 22.83 4.10
CA ALA A 122 -8.82 22.14 2.84
C ALA A 122 -9.37 20.72 3.06
N GLY A 123 -9.25 20.18 4.28
CA GLY A 123 -9.65 18.82 4.61
C GLY A 123 -8.62 18.15 5.52
N PRO A 124 -8.99 17.01 6.13
CA PRO A 124 -8.11 16.28 7.03
C PRO A 124 -6.89 15.74 6.29
N LEU A 125 -5.79 15.58 7.03
CA LEU A 125 -4.62 14.86 6.55
C LEU A 125 -4.95 13.40 6.23
N SER A 126 -4.13 12.77 5.40
CA SER A 126 -4.24 11.33 5.18
C SER A 126 -4.07 10.56 6.48
N ASP A 127 -4.70 9.39 6.59
CA ASP A 127 -4.54 8.51 7.75
C ASP A 127 -3.06 8.17 8.03
N CYS A 128 -2.23 8.12 6.99
CA CYS A 128 -0.82 7.82 7.15
C CYS A 128 -0.05 9.01 7.73
N ASP A 129 -0.30 10.23 7.25
CA ASP A 129 0.39 11.42 7.77
C ASP A 129 0.02 11.66 9.24
N GLN A 130 -1.26 11.47 9.60
CA GLN A 130 -1.68 11.54 11.02
C GLN A 130 -0.95 10.50 11.86
N LYS A 131 -0.81 9.26 11.37
CA LYS A 131 -0.08 8.19 12.07
C LYS A 131 1.41 8.49 12.21
N LYS A 132 2.04 9.07 11.19
CA LYS A 132 3.45 9.50 11.25
C LYS A 132 3.65 10.63 12.26
N LEU A 133 2.78 11.64 12.25
CA LEU A 133 2.79 12.72 13.26
C LEU A 133 2.67 12.14 14.67
N MET A 134 1.70 11.26 14.91
CA MET A 134 1.53 10.61 16.22
C MET A 134 2.74 9.77 16.62
N ALA A 135 3.30 8.95 15.71
CA ALA A 135 4.46 8.11 16.00
C ALA A 135 5.67 8.97 16.41
N TRP A 136 5.98 10.01 15.63
CA TRP A 136 7.07 10.94 15.93
C TRP A 136 6.86 11.70 17.25
N ILE A 137 5.64 12.15 17.54
CA ILE A 137 5.28 12.80 18.82
C ILE A 137 5.49 11.83 19.99
N ASN A 138 5.05 10.59 19.86
CA ASN A 138 5.17 9.56 20.89
C ASN A 138 6.63 9.20 21.21
N GLU A 139 7.53 9.38 20.24
CA GLU A 139 8.98 9.23 20.42
C GLU A 139 9.66 10.47 21.05
N GLY A 140 8.88 11.50 21.40
CA GLY A 140 9.40 12.74 21.98
C GLY A 140 9.79 13.79 20.93
N ALA A 141 9.28 13.66 19.70
CA ALA A 141 9.51 14.58 18.59
C ALA A 141 11.02 14.85 18.33
N PRO A 142 11.84 13.81 18.09
CA PRO A 142 13.29 13.97 17.89
C PRO A 142 13.63 14.72 16.60
N ASN A 143 14.78 15.39 16.59
CA ASN A 143 15.39 15.96 15.38
C ASN A 143 16.35 14.93 14.78
N ASN A 144 15.88 14.13 13.82
CA ASN A 144 16.60 13.00 13.24
C ASN A 144 16.44 12.88 11.72
#